data_AF-A0A3B9T2C6-F1
#
_entry.id   AF-A0A3B9T2C6-F1
#
_cell.length_a   1.000
_cell.length_b   1.000
_cell.length_c   1.000
_cell.angle_alpha   90.00
_cell.angle_beta   90.00
_cell.angle_gamma   90.00
#
_symmetry.space_group_name_H-M   'P 1'
#
loop_
_entity.id
_entity.type
_entity.pdbx_description
1 polymer ?
#
loop_
_entity_poly.entity_id
_entity_poly.type
_entity_poly.pdbx_seq_one_letter_code
_entity_poly.pdbx_strand_id
1 'polypeptide(L)'
;MEHAGKVTFMNQEYQNEKTGEKVRGITVIVDGAFKLVLDKLISESPNPDEMNYTKVIQEALFRGINELIGDNQKKKAEQTEKQ
;
A
#
# COMPACT_ATOMS: atom_id res chain seq x y z
N MET A 1 -1.56 4.77 27.57
CA MET A 1 -1.60 5.59 26.34
C MET A 1 -1.05 4.76 25.20
N GLU A 2 -1.91 4.05 24.45
CA GLU A 2 -1.50 3.27 23.27
C GLU A 2 -2.03 3.94 22.00
N HIS A 3 -1.29 4.95 21.53
CA HIS A 3 -1.48 5.61 20.23
C HIS A 3 -0.18 5.58 19.41
N ALA A 4 0.54 4.46 19.42
CA ALA A 4 1.63 4.23 18.48
C ALA A 4 1.02 3.82 17.13
N GLY A 5 1.16 4.71 16.13
CA GLY A 5 0.84 4.52 14.69
C GLY A 5 -0.16 3.42 14.33
N LYS A 6 -1.46 3.65 14.52
CA LYS A 6 -2.50 2.66 14.16
C LYS A 6 -2.88 2.81 12.69
N VAL A 7 -2.41 1.89 11.86
CA VAL A 7 -3.01 1.61 10.55
C VAL A 7 -3.85 0.37 10.70
N THR A 8 -5.15 0.47 10.45
CA THR A 8 -6.06 -0.68 10.52
C THR A 8 -6.45 -1.08 9.11
N PHE A 9 -6.22 -2.35 8.76
CA PHE A 9 -6.65 -2.94 7.51
C PHE A 9 -7.82 -3.88 7.78
N MET A 10 -8.93 -3.66 7.08
CA MET A 10 -10.11 -4.52 7.15
C MET A 10 -10.33 -5.16 5.78
N ASN A 11 -10.50 -6.48 5.75
CA ASN A 11 -10.81 -7.21 4.52
C ASN A 11 -12.31 -7.39 4.41
N GLN A 12 -12.86 -7.04 3.26
CA GLN A 12 -14.28 -7.20 2.96
C GLN A 12 -14.43 -7.80 1.57
N GLU A 13 -15.41 -8.70 1.40
CA GLU A 13 -15.79 -9.19 0.09
C GLU A 13 -16.81 -8.25 -0.54
N TYR A 14 -16.54 -7.82 -1.76
CA TYR A 14 -17.41 -7.01 -2.58
C TYR A 14 -17.79 -7.80 -3.82
N GLN A 15 -18.96 -7.51 -4.38
CA GLN A 15 -19.34 -8.05 -5.68
C GLN A 15 -19.03 -6.99 -6.74
N ASN A 16 -18.25 -7.35 -7.75
CA ASN A 16 -18.02 -6.50 -8.90
C ASN A 16 -19.33 -6.33 -9.67
N GLU A 17 -19.86 -5.12 -9.71
CA GLU A 17 -21.15 -4.83 -10.36
C GLU A 17 -21.15 -5.09 -11.86
N LYS A 18 -19.97 -5.09 -12.51
CA LYS A 18 -19.83 -5.30 -13.96
C LYS A 18 -19.66 -6.78 -14.33
N THR A 19 -18.91 -7.55 -13.54
CA THR A 19 -18.60 -8.95 -13.86
C THR A 19 -19.36 -9.97 -13.02
N GLY A 20 -19.97 -9.54 -11.91
CA GLY A 20 -20.62 -10.41 -10.94
C GLY A 20 -19.65 -11.18 -10.04
N GLU A 21 -18.34 -11.02 -10.22
CA GLU A 21 -17.32 -11.73 -9.45
C GLU A 21 -17.16 -11.17 -8.05
N LYS A 22 -16.87 -12.05 -7.08
CA LYS A 22 -16.48 -11.65 -5.73
C LYS A 22 -15.03 -11.17 -5.74
N VAL A 23 -14.82 -9.93 -5.32
CA VAL A 23 -13.51 -9.31 -5.18
C VAL A 23 -13.26 -9.01 -3.70
N ARG A 24 -12.01 -9.17 -3.26
CA ARG A 24 -11.61 -8.77 -1.91
C ARG A 24 -11.15 -7.31 -1.95
N GLY A 25 -11.85 -6.45 -1.24
CA GLY A 25 -11.44 -5.07 -1.03
C GLY A 25 -10.83 -4.91 0.35
N ILE A 26 -9.99 -3.89 0.46
CA ILE A 26 -9.29 -3.55 1.70
C ILE A 26 -9.72 -2.13 2.08
N THR A 27 -10.26 -2.00 3.29
CA THR A 27 -10.53 -0.70 3.90
C THR A 27 -9.38 -0.35 4.82
N VAL A 28 -8.81 0.85 4.65
CA VAL A 28 -7.67 1.33 5.44
C VAL A 28 -8.11 2.52 6.29
N ILE A 29 -7.98 2.38 7.61
CA ILE A 29 -8.20 3.49 8.55
C ILE A 29 -6.83 4.01 8.97
N VAL A 30 -6.60 5.30 8.74
CA VAL A 30 -5.33 5.99 8.99
C VAL A 30 -5.50 6.96 10.16
N ASP A 31 -4.75 6.73 11.23
CA ASP A 31 -4.75 7.59 12.42
C ASP A 31 -3.34 7.79 13.01
N GLY A 32 -3.20 8.78 13.89
CA GLY A 32 -2.02 9.03 14.70
C GLY A 32 -0.76 9.33 13.86
N ALA A 33 0.37 8.75 14.23
CA ALA A 33 1.65 9.03 13.60
C ALA A 33 1.67 8.72 12.09
N PHE A 34 0.93 7.71 11.63
CA PHE A 34 0.88 7.37 10.21
C PHE A 34 0.16 8.45 9.39
N LYS A 35 -0.91 9.04 9.95
CA LYS A 35 -1.58 10.20 9.36
C LYS A 35 -0.60 11.36 9.14
N LEU A 36 0.20 11.69 10.16
CA LEU A 36 1.17 12.78 10.09
C LEU A 36 2.23 12.55 9.00
N VAL A 37 2.65 11.30 8.80
CA VAL A 37 3.55 10.93 7.71
C VAL A 37 2.89 11.17 6.35
N LEU A 38 1.64 10.73 6.17
CA LEU A 38 0.90 10.97 4.93
C LEU A 38 0.69 12.46 4.67
N ASP A 39 0.32 13.23 5.69
CA ASP A 39 0.17 14.69 5.61
C ASP A 39 1.47 15.35 5.14
N LYS A 40 2.60 14.93 5.71
CA LYS A 40 3.91 15.45 5.34
C LYS A 40 4.26 15.13 3.87
N LEU A 41 4.05 13.87 3.46
CA LEU A 41 4.30 13.45 2.07
C LEU A 41 3.45 14.22 1.05
N ILE A 42 2.22 14.57 1.41
CA ILE A 42 1.36 15.41 0.58
C ILE A 42 1.88 16.83 0.52
N SER A 43 2.19 17.42 1.69
CA SER A 43 2.67 18.81 1.77
C SER A 43 4.01 19.02 1.07
N GLU A 44 4.87 18.00 0.99
CA GLU A 44 6.18 18.06 0.34
C GLU A 44 6.12 17.61 -1.14
N SER A 45 4.95 17.20 -1.63
CA SER A 45 4.76 16.82 -3.04
C SER A 45 4.86 18.06 -3.95
N PRO A 46 5.40 17.93 -5.18
CA PRO A 46 5.42 19.04 -6.14
C PRO A 46 4.03 19.60 -6.48
N ASN A 47 2.99 18.77 -6.43
CA ASN A 47 1.59 19.17 -6.68
C ASN A 47 0.70 18.73 -5.50
N PRO A 48 0.72 19.44 -4.36
CA PRO A 48 0.02 19.02 -3.13
C PRO A 48 -1.51 18.97 -3.30
N ASP A 49 -2.09 19.90 -4.08
CA ASP A 49 -3.54 19.97 -4.33
C ASP A 49 -4.08 18.77 -5.14
N GLU A 50 -3.22 18.09 -5.89
CA GLU A 50 -3.59 16.90 -6.65
C GLU A 50 -3.41 15.60 -5.85
N MET A 51 -2.89 15.70 -4.63
CA MET A 51 -2.51 14.57 -3.79
C MET A 51 -3.53 14.33 -2.68
N ASN A 52 -3.73 13.07 -2.33
CA ASN A 52 -4.55 12.65 -1.22
C ASN A 52 -4.00 11.34 -0.64
N TYR A 53 -4.54 10.93 0.52
CA TYR A 53 -4.03 9.74 1.23
C TYR A 53 -4.10 8.49 0.36
N THR A 54 -5.18 8.31 -0.41
CA THR A 54 -5.35 7.15 -1.30
C THR A 54 -4.25 7.09 -2.34
N LYS A 55 -3.94 8.21 -3.02
CA LYS A 55 -2.87 8.27 -4.02
C LYS A 55 -1.50 7.95 -3.42
N VAL A 56 -1.17 8.53 -2.27
CA VAL A 56 0.10 8.28 -1.59
C VAL A 56 0.24 6.81 -1.19
N ILE A 57 -0.81 6.22 -0.60
CA ILE A 57 -0.82 4.82 -0.20
C ILE A 57 -0.74 3.90 -1.43
N GLN A 58 -1.48 4.21 -2.49
CA GLN A 58 -1.46 3.43 -3.73
C GLN A 58 -0.05 3.41 -4.35
N GLU A 59 0.59 4.57 -4.47
CA GLU A 59 1.97 4.68 -4.98
C GLU A 59 2.97 3.90 -4.12
N ALA A 60 2.88 4.04 -2.79
CA ALA A 60 3.74 3.33 -1.87
C ALA A 60 3.55 1.80 -1.98
N LEU A 61 2.30 1.33 -2.09
CA LEU A 61 1.98 -0.09 -2.28
C LEU A 61 2.55 -0.61 -3.61
N PHE A 62 2.36 0.10 -4.72
CA PHE A 62 2.90 -0.32 -6.01
C PHE A 62 4.42 -0.43 -6.01
N ARG A 63 5.10 0.59 -5.45
CA ARG A 63 6.57 0.58 -5.33
C ARG A 63 7.04 -0.60 -4.48
N GLY A 64 6.46 -0.77 -3.29
CA GLY A 64 6.81 -1.87 -2.40
C GLY A 64 6.55 -3.26 -3.00
N ILE A 65 5.41 -3.45 -3.70
CA ILE A 65 5.11 -4.71 -4.38
C ILE A 65 6.12 -4.99 -5.50
N ASN A 66 6.47 -3.98 -6.30
CA ASN A 66 7.46 -4.14 -7.37
C ASN A 66 8.84 -4.52 -6.81
N GLU A 67 9.26 -3.93 -5.70
CA GLU A 67 10.50 -4.31 -5.01
C GLU A 67 10.45 -5.76 -4.51
N LEU A 68 9.35 -6.20 -3.92
CA LEU A 68 9.17 -7.58 -3.46
C LEU A 68 9.22 -8.59 -4.62
N ILE A 69 8.61 -8.26 -5.76
CA ILE A 69 8.67 -9.10 -6.96
C ILE A 69 10.12 -9.17 -7.47
N GLY A 70 10.81 -8.04 -7.56
CA GLY A 70 12.20 -7.97 -7.99
C GLY A 70 13.15 -8.77 -7.10
N ASP A 71 12.99 -8.69 -5.78
CA ASP A 71 13.77 -9.44 -4.80
C ASP A 71 13.54 -10.96 -4.91
N ASN A 72 12.29 -11.38 -5.12
CA ASN A 72 11.95 -12.79 -5.32
C ASN A 72 12.51 -13.38 -6.62
N GLN A 73 12.70 -12.57 -7.66
CA GLN A 73 13.35 -13.01 -8.91
C GLN A 73 14.87 -13.15 -8.72
N LYS A 74 15.52 -12.24 -7.99
CA LYS A 74 16.95 -12.33 -7.66
C LYS A 74 17.27 -13.56 -6.82
N LYS A 75 16.47 -13.82 -5.78
CA LYS A 75 16.62 -15.01 -4.92
C LYS A 75 16.49 -16.34 -5.68
N LYS A 76 15.67 -16.40 -6.74
CA LYS A 76 15.57 -17.59 -7.60
C LYS A 76 16.79 -17.79 -8.50
N ALA A 77 17.39 -16.71 -9.00
CA ALA A 77 18.61 -16.78 -9.81
C ALA A 77 19.81 -17.29 -8.97
N GLU A 78 19.97 -16.77 -7.75
CA GLU A 78 21.07 -17.16 -6.85
C GLU A 78 20.97 -18.60 -6.32
N GLN A 79 19.77 -19.19 -6.31
CA GLN A 79 19.54 -20.60 -5.95
C GLN A 79 19.73 -21.57 -7.11
N THR A 80 19.76 -21.07 -8.35
CA THR A 80 19.99 -21.88 -9.56
C THR A 80 21.48 -21.95 -9.90
N GLU A 81 22.28 -20.94 -9.53
CA GLU A 81 23.75 -20.94 -9.72
C GLU A 81 24.52 -21.69 -8.62
N LYS A 82 23.86 -22.12 -7.54
CA LYS A 82 24.45 -22.93 -6.45
C LYS A 82 24.16 -24.43 -6.57
N GLN A 83 23.62 -24.90 -7.69
CA GLN A 83 23.38 -26.30 -7.99
C GLN A 83 24.26 -26.78 -9.15
#